data_AF-A0A537P2M8-F1
#
_entry.id   AF-A0A537P2M8-F1
#
_cell.length_a   1.000
_cell.length_b   1.000
_cell.length_c   1.000
_cell.angle_alpha   90.00
_cell.angle_beta   90.00
_cell.angle_gamma   90.00
#
_symmetry.space_group_name_H-M   'P 1'
#
loop_
_entity.id
_entity.type
_entity.pdbx_description
1 polymer ?
#
loop_
_entity_poly.entity_id
_entity_poly.type
_entity_poly.pdbx_seq_one_letter_code
_entity_poly.pdbx_strand_id
1 'polypeptide(L)' 'MALAGCGGGTPVTSGRHMQPLSERMLATLKAKNMNKESPILVRVFKEEAELEVWKQDDSGRFALLRTYP' A
#
# COMPACT_ATOMS: atom_id res chain seq x y z
N MET A 1 -36.67 6.51 14.44
CA MET A 1 -35.33 7.12 14.59
C MET A 1 -34.66 7.14 13.24
N ALA A 2 -34.59 8.29 12.58
CA ALA A 2 -33.88 8.46 11.32
C ALA A 2 -32.53 9.13 11.64
N LEU A 3 -31.43 8.48 11.27
CA LEU A 3 -30.09 9.04 11.42
C LEU A 3 -29.80 9.89 10.17
N ALA A 4 -29.96 11.21 10.29
CA ALA A 4 -29.50 12.16 9.28
C ALA A 4 -28.02 12.47 9.55
N GLY A 5 -27.11 11.86 8.78
CA GLY A 5 -25.71 12.23 8.73
C GLY A 5 -25.48 13.35 7.72
N CYS A 6 -25.33 14.59 8.17
CA CYS A 6 -24.93 15.72 7.33
C CYS A 6 -23.39 15.73 7.23
N GLY A 7 -22.83 14.97 6.29
CA GLY A 7 -21.40 15.00 5.95
C GLY A 7 -21.10 16.12 4.96
N GLY A 8 -21.27 17.38 5.39
CA GLY A 8 -21.00 18.59 4.60
C GLY A 8 -19.51 18.86 4.37
N GLY A 9 -18.81 17.93 3.73
CA GLY A 9 -17.47 18.14 3.18
C GLY A 9 -17.51 17.71 1.73
N THR A 10 -16.98 18.53 0.82
CA THR A 10 -16.80 18.17 -0.59
C THR A 10 -16.29 16.74 -0.71
N PRO A 11 -16.79 15.90 -1.64
CA PRO A 11 -16.14 14.63 -1.90
C PRO A 11 -14.74 14.98 -2.40
N VAL A 12 -13.76 14.91 -1.50
CA VAL A 12 -12.36 14.89 -1.88
C VAL A 12 -12.25 13.70 -2.80
N THR A 13 -12.20 13.96 -4.10
CA THR A 13 -11.92 12.97 -5.12
C THR A 13 -10.52 12.46 -4.82
N SER A 14 -10.43 11.50 -3.91
CA SER A 14 -9.20 10.89 -3.45
C SER A 14 -8.90 9.73 -4.39
N GLY A 15 -8.93 9.99 -5.71
CA GLY A 15 -8.60 9.01 -6.76
C GLY A 15 -7.12 8.62 -6.79
N ARG A 16 -6.30 9.16 -5.88
CA ARG A 16 -4.87 8.81 -5.73
C ARG A 16 -4.65 7.31 -5.56
N HIS A 17 -5.56 6.60 -4.90
CA HIS A 17 -5.49 5.15 -4.75
C HIS A 17 -5.75 4.37 -6.04
N MET A 18 -6.43 4.98 -7.02
CA MET A 18 -6.68 4.41 -8.35
C MET A 18 -5.58 4.75 -9.35
N GLN A 19 -4.62 5.62 -8.99
CA GLN A 19 -3.50 5.91 -9.87
C GLN A 19 -2.66 4.64 -10.06
N PRO A 20 -2.24 4.35 -11.30
CA PRO A 20 -1.39 3.21 -11.56
C PRO A 20 -0.07 3.36 -10.79
N LEU A 21 0.50 2.22 -10.40
CA LEU A 21 1.84 2.19 -9.82
C LEU A 21 2.83 2.81 -10.81
N SER A 22 3.77 3.59 -10.28
CA SER A 22 4.84 4.17 -11.09
C SER A 22 5.68 3.07 -11.75
N GLU A 23 6.23 3.36 -12.94
CA GLU A 23 7.05 2.40 -13.69
C GLU A 23 8.26 1.93 -12.89
N ARG A 24 8.86 2.82 -12.08
CA ARG A 24 9.94 2.49 -11.14
C ARG A 24 9.50 1.44 -10.12
N MET A 25 8.30 1.56 -9.58
CA MET A 25 7.77 0.59 -8.61
C MET A 25 7.49 -0.75 -9.28
N LEU A 26 6.90 -0.74 -10.49
CA LEU A 26 6.70 -1.95 -11.29
C LEU A 26 8.03 -2.65 -11.64
N ALA A 27 9.07 -1.90 -11.98
CA ALA A 27 10.41 -2.43 -12.24
C ALA A 27 11.00 -3.07 -10.97
N THR A 28 10.83 -2.44 -9.81
CA THR A 28 11.29 -2.98 -8.51
C THR A 28 10.58 -4.29 -8.17
N LEU A 29 9.26 -4.33 -8.37
CA LEU A 29 8.45 -5.52 -8.17
C LEU A 29 8.88 -6.67 -9.10
N LYS A 30 9.09 -6.38 -10.38
CA LYS A 30 9.60 -7.36 -11.35
C LYS A 30 10.98 -7.89 -10.96
N ALA A 31 11.90 -7.00 -10.58
CA ALA A 31 13.26 -7.37 -10.17
C ALA A 31 13.30 -8.24 -8.90
N LYS A 32 12.25 -8.16 -8.06
CA LYS A 32 12.11 -8.95 -6.83
C LYS A 32 11.16 -10.15 -6.98
N ASN A 33 10.75 -10.51 -8.20
CA ASN A 33 9.79 -11.59 -8.46
C ASN A 33 8.45 -11.43 -7.70
N MET A 34 7.98 -10.19 -7.54
CA MET A 34 6.77 -9.85 -6.81
C MET A 34 5.65 -9.43 -7.79
N ASN A 35 4.53 -10.17 -7.87
CA ASN A 35 3.39 -9.79 -8.73
C ASN A 35 2.60 -8.61 -8.15
N LYS A 36 2.22 -7.58 -8.92
CA LYS A 36 1.51 -6.38 -8.40
C LYS A 36 0.26 -6.69 -7.54
N GLU A 37 -0.40 -7.82 -7.79
CA GLU A 37 -1.64 -8.23 -7.12
C GLU A 37 -1.43 -9.19 -5.94
N SER A 38 -0.18 -9.59 -5.62
CA SER A 38 0.05 -10.46 -4.47
C SER A 38 -0.24 -9.74 -3.15
N PRO A 39 -0.60 -10.48 -2.09
CA PRO A 39 -0.83 -9.94 -0.76
C PRO A 39 0.33 -9.08 -0.26
N ILE A 40 -0.02 -8.04 0.49
CA ILE A 40 0.90 -7.14 1.18
C ILE A 40 0.74 -7.29 2.69
N LEU A 41 1.85 -7.12 3.41
CA LEU A 41 1.89 -7.03 4.86
C LEU A 41 2.57 -5.70 5.22
N VAL A 42 1.99 -4.95 6.14
CA VAL A 42 2.55 -3.67 6.60
C VAL A 42 2.91 -3.81 8.07
N ARG A 43 4.15 -3.49 8.43
CA ARG A 43 4.62 -3.42 9.82
C ARG A 43 4.91 -1.96 10.14
N VAL A 44 4.40 -1.49 11.27
CA VAL A 44 4.58 -0.10 11.74
C VAL A 44 5.29 -0.13 13.08
N PHE A 45 6.42 0.54 13.15
CA PHE A 45 7.27 0.67 14.32
C PHE A 45 7.06 2.07 14.91
N LYS A 46 6.34 2.13 16.02
CA LYS A 46 5.85 3.40 16.56
C LYS A 46 6.93 4.24 17.23
N GLU A 47 7.90 3.59 17.88
CA GLU A 47 8.98 4.27 18.58
C GLU A 47 10.04 4.77 17.59
N GLU A 48 10.33 4.00 16.55
CA GLU A 48 11.30 4.30 15.50
C GLU A 48 10.72 5.15 14.35
N ALA A 49 9.40 5.35 14.34
CA ALA A 49 8.64 6.01 13.28
C ALA A 49 8.80 5.35 11.89
N GLU A 50 9.11 4.05 11.83
CA GLU A 50 9.34 3.33 10.57
C GLU A 50 8.10 2.53 10.12
N LEU A 51 7.86 2.51 8.81
CA LEU A 51 6.85 1.69 8.16
C LEU A 51 7.50 0.77 7.13
N GLU A 52 7.42 -0.53 7.36
CA GLU A 52 7.88 -1.54 6.42
C GLU A 52 6.71 -2.10 5.61
N VAL A 53 6.87 -2.09 4.29
CA VAL A 53 5.99 -2.77 3.35
C VAL A 53 6.64 -4.07 2.92
N TRP A 54 5.99 -5.17 3.22
CA TRP A 54 6.37 -6.53 2.86
C TRP A 54 5.40 -7.06 1.82
N LYS A 55 5.90 -7.90 0.92
CA LYS A 55 5.08 -8.41 -0.17
C LYS A 55 5.43 -9.86 -0.49
N GLN A 56 4.40 -10.65 -0.80
CA GLN A 56 4.59 -12.03 -1.23
C GLN A 56 5.26 -12.12 -2.60
N ASP A 57 6.31 -12.93 -2.68
CA ASP A 57 7.00 -13.33 -3.91
C ASP A 57 6.27 -14.50 -4.63
N ASP A 58 6.81 -14.95 -5.76
CA ASP A 58 6.30 -16.10 -6.51
C ASP A 58 6.43 -17.44 -5.76
N SER A 59 7.37 -17.53 -4.80
CA SER A 59 7.56 -18.69 -3.93
C SER A 59 6.52 -18.78 -2.80
N GLY A 60 5.69 -17.76 -2.63
CA GLY A 60 4.67 -17.69 -1.58
C GLY A 60 5.17 -17.12 -0.25
N ARG A 61 6.40 -16.58 -0.21
CA ARG A 61 7.00 -16.02 1.00
C ARG A 61 6.95 -14.50 0.97
N PHE A 62 6.83 -13.89 2.14
CA PHE A 62 6.88 -12.44 2.27
C PHE A 62 8.33 -11.97 2.32
N ALA A 63 8.67 -11.01 1.45
CA ALA A 63 9.95 -10.35 1.43
C ALA A 63 9.77 -8.82 1.50
N LEU A 64 10.76 -8.13 2.09
CA LEU A 64 10.72 -6.68 2.26
C LEU A 64 10.76 -5.98 0.90
N LEU A 65 9.74 -5.16 0.64
CA LEU A 65 9.65 -4.33 -0.56
C LEU A 65 10.30 -2.97 -0.32
N ARG A 66 9.88 -2.28 0.76
CA ARG A 66 10.38 -0.94 1.08
C ARG A 66 10.12 -0.56 2.53
N THR A 67 11.04 0.22 3.11
CA THR A 67 10.88 0.89 4.41
C THR A 67 10.71 2.39 4.19
N TYR A 68 9.81 3.00 4.96
CA TYR A 68 9.52 4.44 4.97
C TYR A 68 9.77 4.97 6.39
N PRO A 69 10.65 5.95 6.58
CA PRO A 69 10.79 6.67 7.85
C PRO A 69 9.72 7.75 8.01
#